data_AF-A0A7H4PD01-F1
#
_entry.id   AF-A0A7H4PD01-F1
#
_cell.length_a   1.000
_cell.length_b   1.000
_cell.length_c   1.000
_cell.angle_alpha   90.00
_cell.angle_beta   90.00
_cell.angle_gamma   90.00
#
_symmetry.space_group_name_H-M   'P 1'
#
loop_
_entity.id
_entity.type
_entity.pdbx_description
1 polymer ?
#
loop_
_entity_poly.entity_id
_entity_poly.type
_entity_poly.pdbx_seq_one_letter_code
_entity_poly.pdbx_strand_id
1 'polypeptide(L)'
;MCDSDRRRSEGQHNKEKQGMRHRIPVARFPGILIMKTAGKLVVLGSINADHILNLDAFPTPGETVTGHHYQVAFGGKGANQAVAAGRSGANISFIACTGDDDIGETRSSSAGK
;
A
#
# COMPACT_ATOMS: atom_id res chain seq x y z
N MET A 1 -26.95 -25.00 -1.92
CA MET A 1 -26.94 -24.48 -0.53
C MET A 1 -25.72 -23.57 -0.42
N CYS A 2 -25.90 -22.32 -0.84
CA CYS A 2 -25.87 -21.07 -0.04
C CYS A 2 -24.41 -20.62 0.22
N ASP A 3 -23.90 -19.49 -0.29
CA ASP A 3 -24.53 -18.25 -0.76
C ASP A 3 -23.69 -17.61 -1.89
N SER A 4 -24.39 -17.21 -2.94
CA SER A 4 -23.89 -16.38 -4.05
C SER A 4 -24.84 -15.20 -4.18
N ASP A 5 -24.72 -14.19 -3.31
CA ASP A 5 -25.40 -12.90 -3.50
C ASP A 5 -24.87 -11.88 -2.47
N ARG A 6 -23.90 -11.05 -2.88
CA ARG A 6 -23.75 -9.72 -2.28
C ARG A 6 -23.82 -8.68 -3.38
N ARG A 7 -25.00 -8.63 -4.00
CA ARG A 7 -25.42 -7.53 -4.87
C ARG A 7 -25.47 -6.23 -4.07
N ARG A 8 -24.90 -5.19 -4.70
CA ARG A 8 -25.15 -3.77 -4.45
C ARG A 8 -26.61 -3.53 -4.09
N SER A 9 -26.85 -2.96 -2.91
CA SER A 9 -28.04 -2.14 -2.66
C SER A 9 -27.63 -0.67 -2.80
N GLU A 10 -28.02 -0.09 -3.93
CA GLU A 10 -28.01 1.35 -4.14
C GLU A 10 -29.12 1.97 -3.30
N GLY A 11 -28.77 2.36 -2.07
CA GLY A 11 -29.58 3.21 -1.23
C GLY A 11 -29.33 4.67 -1.59
N GLN A 12 -30.16 5.24 -2.47
CA GLN A 12 -30.26 6.68 -2.65
C GLN A 12 -30.75 7.31 -1.33
N HIS A 13 -29.86 7.99 -0.64
CA HIS A 13 -30.22 8.94 0.41
C HIS A 13 -29.58 10.28 0.09
N ASN A 14 -30.39 11.14 -0.52
CA ASN A 14 -30.12 12.53 -0.77
C ASN A 14 -30.16 13.28 0.57
N LYS A 15 -29.00 13.64 1.11
CA LYS A 15 -28.88 14.67 2.16
C LYS A 15 -27.74 15.62 1.82
N GLU A 16 -28.18 16.78 1.32
CA GLU A 16 -27.67 18.11 1.63
C GLU A 16 -26.15 18.30 1.63
N LYS A 17 -25.69 18.91 0.54
CA LYS A 17 -24.42 19.63 0.46
C LYS A 17 -24.33 20.69 1.56
N GLN A 18 -23.64 20.38 2.65
CA GLN A 18 -23.06 21.40 3.53
C GLN A 18 -21.55 21.44 3.30
N GLY A 19 -21.14 22.45 2.54
CA GLY A 19 -19.74 22.77 2.31
C GLY A 19 -19.08 23.16 3.62
N MET A 20 -18.46 22.18 4.28
CA MET A 20 -17.53 22.42 5.37
C MET A 20 -16.20 22.86 4.76
N ARG A 21 -16.15 24.15 4.37
CA ARG A 21 -14.88 24.84 4.17
C ARG A 21 -14.19 24.85 5.53
N HIS A 22 -13.26 23.92 5.77
CA HIS A 22 -12.31 24.07 6.86
C HIS A 22 -11.51 25.35 6.59
N ARG A 23 -11.99 26.47 7.13
CA ARG A 23 -11.20 27.69 7.24
C ARG A 23 -10.05 27.34 8.17
N ILE A 24 -8.91 27.03 7.57
CA ILE A 24 -7.63 27.03 8.28
C ILE A 24 -7.47 28.45 8.85
N PRO A 25 -7.32 28.65 10.17
CA PRO A 25 -7.02 29.97 10.67
C PRO A 25 -5.64 30.37 10.15
N VAL A 26 -5.60 31.37 9.26
CA VAL A 26 -4.36 32.02 8.83
C VAL A 26 -3.81 32.84 9.98
N ALA A 27 -3.14 32.16 10.92
CA ALA A 27 -2.31 32.82 11.91
C ALA A 27 -1.10 33.42 11.19
N ARG A 28 -1.15 34.73 10.95
CA ARG A 28 -0.04 35.51 10.41
C ARG A 28 1.02 35.69 11.50
N PHE A 29 1.92 34.72 11.64
CA PHE A 29 3.12 34.87 12.45
C PHE A 29 4.20 35.57 11.63
N PRO A 30 4.69 36.76 12.04
CA PRO A 30 5.88 37.35 11.44
C PRO A 30 7.11 36.68 12.06
N GLY A 31 8.06 36.29 11.22
CA GLY A 31 9.40 35.88 11.65
C GLY A 31 9.75 34.45 11.29
N ILE A 32 10.57 34.33 10.24
CA ILE A 32 11.44 33.20 9.90
C ILE A 32 10.76 31.82 9.89
N LEU A 33 10.45 31.33 8.68
CA LEU A 33 10.12 29.93 8.47
C LEU A 33 11.38 29.10 8.74
N ILE A 34 11.60 28.71 10.00
CA ILE A 34 12.47 27.58 10.30
C ILE A 34 11.74 26.39 9.68
N MET A 35 12.18 25.95 8.51
CA MET A 35 11.80 24.63 8.00
C MET A 35 12.29 23.64 9.05
N LYS A 36 11.41 23.21 9.96
CA LYS A 36 11.67 22.10 10.86
C LYS A 36 12.02 20.93 9.96
N THR A 37 13.27 20.47 10.02
CA THR A 37 13.71 19.29 9.27
C THR A 37 12.69 18.20 9.56
N ALA A 38 12.03 17.69 8.52
CA ALA A 38 11.08 16.61 8.70
C ALA A 38 11.79 15.48 9.44
N GLY A 39 11.19 14.99 10.53
CA GLY A 39 11.78 13.93 11.35
C GLY A 39 12.03 12.67 10.51
N LYS A 40 12.98 11.83 10.94
CA LYS A 40 13.19 10.52 10.33
C LYS A 40 12.00 9.61 10.63
N LEU A 41 11.49 8.91 9.61
CA LEU A 41 10.44 7.90 9.72
C LEU A 41 11.08 6.50 9.72
N VAL A 42 10.77 5.68 10.71
CA VAL A 42 11.15 4.26 10.69
C VAL A 42 9.91 3.42 10.46
N VAL A 43 9.96 2.55 9.46
CA VAL A 43 8.92 1.55 9.19
C VAL A 43 9.47 0.19 9.59
N LEU A 44 8.81 -0.50 10.52
CA LEU A 44 9.09 -1.90 10.87
C LEU A 44 7.92 -2.73 10.36
N GLY A 45 8.18 -3.69 9.48
CA GLY A 45 7.08 -4.51 8.97
C GLY A 45 7.45 -5.57 7.95
N SER A 46 6.43 -6.12 7.32
CA SER A 46 6.56 -7.24 6.40
C SER A 46 7.07 -6.82 5.02
N ILE A 47 7.84 -7.71 4.40
CA ILE A 47 8.21 -7.71 2.98
C ILE A 47 7.86 -9.07 2.39
N ASN A 48 7.19 -9.09 1.24
CA ASN A 48 6.75 -10.33 0.59
C ASN A 48 7.19 -10.37 -0.89
N ALA A 49 7.20 -11.58 -1.45
CA ALA A 49 7.12 -11.80 -2.87
C ALA A 49 5.68 -12.15 -3.25
N ASP A 50 5.03 -11.26 -4.00
CA ASP A 50 3.67 -11.49 -4.44
C ASP A 50 3.70 -12.27 -5.77
N HIS A 51 3.19 -13.50 -5.75
CA HIS A 51 3.04 -14.35 -6.92
C HIS A 51 1.67 -14.06 -7.55
N ILE A 52 1.66 -13.49 -8.75
CA ILE A 52 0.43 -13.07 -9.43
C ILE A 52 0.27 -13.94 -10.68
N LEU A 53 -0.80 -14.73 -10.71
CA LEU A 53 -1.20 -15.56 -11.84
C LEU A 53 -2.54 -15.06 -12.37
N ASN A 54 -2.59 -14.67 -13.65
CA ASN A 54 -3.81 -14.25 -14.32
C ASN A 54 -4.54 -15.46 -14.92
N LEU A 55 -5.83 -15.56 -14.60
CA LEU A 55 -6.74 -16.63 -15.03
C LEU A 55 -8.00 -16.00 -15.63
N ASP A 56 -8.68 -16.71 -16.53
CA ASP A 56 -9.98 -16.27 -17.06
C ASP A 56 -11.10 -16.37 -16.02
N ALA A 57 -11.01 -17.37 -15.13
CA ALA A 57 -11.90 -17.59 -14.01
C ALA A 57 -11.17 -18.25 -12.84
N PHE A 58 -11.71 -18.14 -11.62
CA PHE A 58 -11.18 -18.86 -10.47
C PHE A 58 -11.43 -20.36 -10.58
N PRO A 59 -10.46 -21.21 -10.18
CA PRO A 59 -10.62 -22.66 -10.25
C PRO A 59 -11.64 -23.17 -9.24
N THR A 60 -12.30 -24.26 -9.58
CA THR A 60 -13.13 -25.04 -8.66
C THR A 60 -12.28 -26.02 -7.83
N PRO A 61 -12.77 -26.51 -6.68
CA PRO A 61 -12.01 -27.47 -5.88
C PRO A 61 -11.62 -28.74 -6.66
N GLY A 62 -10.32 -29.06 -6.65
CA GLY A 62 -9.76 -30.22 -7.36
C GLY A 62 -9.44 -29.98 -8.84
N GLU A 63 -9.79 -28.82 -9.39
CA GLU A 63 -9.45 -28.43 -10.75
C GLU A 63 -7.99 -27.98 -10.87
N THR A 64 -7.38 -28.26 -12.02
CA THR A 64 -6.07 -27.72 -12.40
C THR A 64 -6.25 -26.86 -13.64
N VAL A 65 -5.90 -25.57 -13.55
CA VAL A 65 -6.08 -24.58 -14.62
C VAL A 65 -4.74 -23.99 -15.02
N THR A 66 -4.54 -23.76 -16.32
CA THR A 66 -3.39 -23.03 -16.85
C THR A 66 -3.69 -21.54 -16.92
N GLY A 67 -2.84 -20.73 -16.30
CA GLY A 67 -2.91 -19.27 -16.44
C GLY A 67 -2.17 -18.75 -17.66
N HIS A 68 -2.54 -17.55 -18.10
CA HIS A 68 -2.01 -16.95 -19.33
C HIS A 68 -0.88 -15.94 -19.06
N HIS A 69 -0.73 -15.50 -17.81
CA HIS A 69 0.35 -14.60 -17.41
C HIS A 69 0.75 -14.83 -15.95
N TYR A 70 2.06 -14.87 -15.70
CA TYR A 70 2.63 -15.02 -14.37
C TYR A 70 3.70 -13.96 -14.14
N GLN A 71 3.64 -13.29 -12.99
CA GLN A 71 4.61 -12.30 -12.57
C GLN A 71 4.89 -12.40 -11.07
N VAL A 72 6.11 -12.07 -10.68
CA VAL A 72 6.52 -11.94 -9.28
C VAL A 72 6.76 -10.45 -8.99
N ALA A 73 6.05 -9.89 -8.02
CA ALA A 73 6.12 -8.49 -7.66
C ALA A 73 6.63 -8.27 -6.22
N PHE A 74 7.08 -7.06 -5.93
CA PHE A 74 7.37 -6.63 -4.55
C PHE A 74 6.07 -6.38 -3.80
N GLY A 75 5.94 -7.04 -2.65
CA GLY A 75 4.76 -6.94 -1.81
C GLY A 75 5.11 -6.75 -0.34
N GLY A 76 4.09 -6.91 0.50
CA GLY A 76 4.19 -6.71 1.94
C GLY A 76 3.73 -5.31 2.34
N LYS A 77 2.88 -5.24 3.37
CA LYS A 77 2.27 -3.98 3.81
C LYS A 77 3.34 -3.00 4.33
N GLY A 78 4.34 -3.49 5.06
CA GLY A 78 5.45 -2.68 5.58
C GLY A 78 6.26 -2.08 4.44
N ALA A 79 6.70 -2.90 3.49
CA ALA A 79 7.42 -2.44 2.30
C ALA A 79 6.60 -1.42 1.49
N ASN A 80 5.32 -1.70 1.23
CA ASN A 80 4.46 -0.78 0.48
C ASN A 80 4.28 0.57 1.18
N GLN A 81 4.17 0.59 2.51
CA GLN A 81 4.10 1.82 3.30
C GLN A 81 5.44 2.59 3.27
N ALA A 82 6.56 1.89 3.43
CA ALA A 82 7.90 2.47 3.37
C ALA A 82 8.17 3.15 2.01
N VAL A 83 7.87 2.44 0.92
CA VAL A 83 7.99 2.96 -0.45
C VAL A 83 7.07 4.16 -0.67
N ALA A 84 5.81 4.09 -0.24
CA ALA A 84 4.88 5.21 -0.38
C ALA A 84 5.37 6.47 0.37
N ALA A 85 5.89 6.30 1.60
CA ALA A 85 6.44 7.40 2.38
C ALA A 85 7.70 7.99 1.74
N GLY A 86 8.64 7.15 1.28
CA GLY A 86 9.84 7.60 0.57
C GLY A 86 9.52 8.36 -0.72
N ARG A 87 8.58 7.83 -1.53
CA ARG A 87 8.08 8.51 -2.74
C ARG A 87 7.35 9.82 -2.45
N SER A 88 6.84 9.99 -1.23
CA SER A 88 6.20 11.23 -0.76
C SER A 88 7.21 12.22 -0.15
N GLY A 89 8.51 11.92 -0.15
CA GLY A 89 9.58 12.80 0.31
C GLY A 89 9.95 12.66 1.80
N ALA A 90 9.49 11.62 2.49
CA ALA A 90 9.92 11.35 3.85
C ALA A 90 11.37 10.81 3.87
N ASN A 91 12.13 11.19 4.90
CA ASN A 91 13.42 10.56 5.20
C ASN A 91 13.16 9.27 5.97
N ILE A 92 13.22 8.12 5.27
CA ILE A 92 12.77 6.83 5.83
C ILE A 92 13.91 5.86 6.13
N SER A 93 13.68 4.96 7.08
CA SER A 93 14.45 3.72 7.26
C SER A 93 13.46 2.56 7.38
N PHE A 94 13.67 1.50 6.62
CA PHE A 94 12.81 0.31 6.65
C PHE A 94 13.54 -0.85 7.32
N ILE A 95 12.87 -1.51 8.27
CA ILE A 95 13.36 -2.68 8.99
C ILE A 95 12.40 -3.83 8.69
N ALA A 96 12.94 -4.92 8.17
CA ALA A 96 12.21 -6.16 7.90
C ALA A 96 13.17 -7.35 7.98
N CYS A 97 12.60 -8.55 7.94
CA CYS A 97 13.37 -9.79 7.80
C CYS A 97 13.07 -10.41 6.44
N THR A 98 14.11 -10.92 5.78
CA THR A 98 14.02 -11.68 4.53
C THR A 98 14.51 -13.11 4.76
N GLY A 99 14.14 -14.02 3.86
CA GLY A 99 14.74 -15.36 3.81
C GLY A 99 16.17 -15.32 3.26
N ASP A 100 16.88 -16.44 3.41
CA ASP A 100 18.21 -16.68 2.83
C ASP A 100 18.10 -17.34 1.44
N ASP A 101 17.15 -16.86 0.65
CA ASP A 101 16.89 -17.30 -0.72
C ASP A 101 17.14 -16.17 -1.72
N ASP A 102 17.19 -16.50 -3.02
CA ASP A 102 17.41 -15.52 -4.08
C ASP A 102 16.38 -14.38 -4.04
N ILE A 103 15.16 -14.67 -3.60
CA ILE A 103 14.07 -13.71 -3.44
C ILE A 103 14.39 -12.71 -2.31
N GLY A 104 14.93 -13.19 -1.19
CA GLY A 104 15.35 -12.40 -0.05
C GLY A 104 16.58 -11.54 -0.33
N GLU A 105 17.56 -12.08 -1.06
CA GLU A 105 18.76 -11.34 -1.46
C GLU A 105 18.42 -10.17 -2.41
N THR A 106 17.61 -10.44 -3.44
CA THR A 106 17.12 -9.40 -4.37
C THR A 106 16.25 -8.34 -3.68
N ARG A 107 15.57 -8.70 -2.59
CA ARG A 107 14.70 -7.79 -1.81
C ARG A 107 15.45 -6.96 -0.77
N SER A 108 16.56 -7.46 -0.25
CA SER A 108 17.42 -6.72 0.69
C SER A 108 18.18 -5.59 0.00
N SER A 109 18.64 -5.83 -1.23
CA SER A 109 19.42 -4.86 -2.02
C SER A 109 18.58 -3.69 -2.58
N SER A 110 17.27 -3.87 -2.75
CA SER A 110 16.36 -2.85 -3.29
C SER A 110 15.78 -1.90 -2.23
N ALA A 111 15.76 -2.29 -0.94
CA ALA A 111 15.29 -1.46 0.16
C ALA A 111 16.32 -0.41 0.64
N GLY A 112 17.56 -0.47 0.13
CA GLY A 112 18.68 0.38 0.53
C GLY A 112 19.06 1.50 -0.43
N LYS A 113 18.23 1.84 -1.42
CA LYS A 113 18.45 2.95 -2.37
C LYS A 113 17.34 3.97 -2.36
#